data_AF-A0A317J8P2-F1
#
_entry.id   AF-A0A317J8P2-F1
#
_cell.length_a   1.000
_cell.length_b   1.000
_cell.length_c   1.000
_cell.angle_alpha   90.00
_cell.angle_beta   90.00
_cell.angle_gamma   90.00
#
_symmetry.space_group_name_H-M   'P 1'
#
loop_
_entity.id
_entity.type
_entity.pdbx_description
1 polymer ?
#
loop_
_entity_poly.entity_id
_entity_poly.type
_entity_poly.pdbx_seq_one_letter_code
_entity_poly.pdbx_strand_id
1 'polypeptide(L)'
;MFDWMLPEKHAIAILKKDHDTVKELFDEFEKADSSAEKEKIITKAVHELKIHAVIEEEIFYPAVRKHVGSKVMQEADEEHHVARVLIAELDAGGSKNDHRDAKFKVLAESVRHHIKEEENEMLPKAK
;
A
#
# COMPACT_ATOMS: atom_id res chain seq x y z
N MET A 1 -18.21 25.01 -10.85
CA MET A 1 -17.29 23.94 -11.27
C MET A 1 -17.44 22.82 -10.27
N PHE A 2 -17.62 21.58 -10.71
CA PHE A 2 -17.79 20.47 -9.78
C PHE A 2 -16.44 20.12 -9.14
N ASP A 3 -16.33 20.27 -7.82
CA ASP A 3 -15.09 20.04 -7.04
C ASP A 3 -14.48 18.64 -7.30
N TRP A 4 -15.31 17.64 -7.56
CA TRP A 4 -14.90 16.27 -7.85
C TRP A 4 -14.27 16.06 -9.24
N MET A 5 -14.31 17.06 -10.13
CA MET A 5 -13.68 17.00 -11.45
C MET A 5 -12.27 17.62 -11.47
N LEU A 6 -11.72 18.02 -10.32
CA LEU A 6 -10.37 18.58 -10.25
C LEU A 6 -9.30 17.50 -10.55
N PRO A 7 -8.18 17.86 -11.21
CA PRO A 7 -7.08 16.93 -11.52
C PRO A 7 -6.57 16.12 -10.32
N GLU A 8 -6.49 16.72 -9.13
CA GLU A 8 -6.08 16.03 -7.90
C GLU A 8 -7.11 15.03 -7.36
N LYS A 9 -8.35 15.02 -7.87
CA LYS A 9 -9.44 14.13 -7.45
C LYS A 9 -9.61 12.92 -8.37
N HIS A 10 -8.80 12.78 -9.41
CA HIS A 10 -8.80 11.58 -10.25
C HIS A 10 -8.31 10.36 -9.45
N ALA A 11 -8.88 9.18 -9.71
CA ALA A 11 -8.53 7.94 -9.00
C ALA A 11 -7.02 7.68 -8.97
N ILE A 12 -6.32 7.87 -10.10
CA ILE A 12 -4.85 7.72 -10.18
C ILE A 12 -4.12 8.72 -9.27
N ALA A 13 -4.60 9.96 -9.14
CA ALA A 13 -4.00 10.95 -8.26
C ALA A 13 -4.21 10.61 -6.78
N ILE A 14 -5.38 10.05 -6.45
CA ILE A 14 -5.69 9.56 -5.10
C ILE A 14 -4.78 8.38 -4.74
N LEU A 15 -4.67 7.36 -5.61
CA LEU A 15 -3.79 6.20 -5.36
C LEU A 15 -2.33 6.61 -5.18
N LYS A 16 -1.82 7.49 -6.04
CA LYS A 16 -0.45 8.01 -5.88
C LYS A 16 -0.23 8.76 -4.57
N LYS A 17 -1.24 9.48 -4.09
CA LYS A 17 -1.16 10.14 -2.78
C LYS A 17 -1.15 9.13 -1.64
N ASP A 18 -1.93 8.05 -1.75
CA ASP A 18 -1.89 6.95 -0.78
C ASP A 18 -0.51 6.29 -0.78
N HIS A 19 0.07 6.04 -1.96
CA HIS A 19 1.44 5.52 -2.10
C HIS A 19 2.46 6.40 -1.40
N ASP A 20 2.43 7.71 -1.65
CA ASP A 20 3.35 8.66 -1.03
C ASP A 20 3.21 8.62 0.49
N THR A 21 1.97 8.59 0.99
CA THR A 21 1.69 8.48 2.43
C THR A 21 2.28 7.22 3.05
N VAL A 22 2.12 6.04 2.43
CA VAL A 22 2.67 4.79 2.98
C VAL A 22 4.19 4.73 2.85
N LYS A 23 4.77 5.22 1.74
CA LYS A 23 6.23 5.34 1.55
C LYS A 23 6.84 6.25 2.64
N GLU A 24 6.22 7.38 2.94
CA GLU A 24 6.65 8.28 4.02
C GLU A 24 6.62 7.60 5.39
N LEU A 25 5.56 6.83 5.70
CA LEU A 25 5.47 6.08 6.96
C LEU A 25 6.58 5.03 7.09
N PHE A 26 6.94 4.35 5.99
CA PHE A 26 8.07 3.43 5.99
C PHE A 26 9.39 4.17 6.24
N ASP A 27 9.62 5.32 5.60
CA ASP A 27 10.80 6.15 5.82
C ASP A 27 10.88 6.69 7.26
N GLU A 28 9.75 7.06 7.86
CA GLU A 28 9.65 7.48 9.27
C GLU A 28 10.02 6.32 10.20
N PHE A 29 9.51 5.11 9.93
CA PHE A 29 9.81 3.93 10.73
C PHE A 29 11.31 3.60 10.72
N GLU A 30 11.97 3.73 9.56
CA GLU A 30 13.41 3.49 9.42
C GLU A 30 14.26 4.48 10.24
N LYS A 31 13.73 5.69 10.49
CA LYS A 31 14.40 6.76 11.25
C LYS A 31 14.01 6.79 12.74
N ALA A 32 12.96 6.07 13.14
CA ALA A 32 12.44 6.11 14.49
C ALA A 32 13.39 5.43 15.50
N ASP A 33 13.68 6.13 16.60
CA ASP A 33 14.65 5.69 17.62
C ASP A 33 14.00 4.89 18.76
N SER A 34 12.69 5.06 18.98
CA SER A 34 11.99 4.44 20.11
C SER A 34 10.96 3.41 19.67
N SER A 35 10.79 2.34 20.45
CA SER A 35 9.75 1.33 20.19
C SER A 35 8.34 1.90 20.21
N ALA A 36 8.09 2.94 21.02
CA ALA A 36 6.78 3.57 21.10
C ALA A 36 6.44 4.40 19.85
N GLU A 37 7.44 5.03 19.23
CA GLU A 37 7.28 5.75 17.97
C GLU A 37 7.05 4.77 16.82
N LYS A 38 7.89 3.73 16.73
CA LYS A 38 7.72 2.65 15.76
C LYS A 38 6.34 2.01 15.82
N GLU A 39 5.81 1.74 17.01
CA GLU A 39 4.48 1.15 17.16
C GLU A 39 3.36 2.07 16.62
N LYS A 40 3.47 3.38 16.85
CA LYS A 40 2.52 4.36 16.28
C LYS A 40 2.57 4.36 14.76
N ILE A 41 3.78 4.32 14.19
CA ILE A 41 3.98 4.30 12.73
C ILE A 41 3.46 2.99 12.13
N ILE A 42 3.77 1.84 12.73
CA ILE A 42 3.25 0.54 12.30
C ILE A 42 1.71 0.55 12.29
N THR A 43 1.10 1.01 13.39
CA THR A 43 -0.36 1.07 13.52
C THR A 43 -0.99 1.96 12.44
N LYS A 44 -0.40 3.13 12.19
CA LYS A 44 -0.87 4.06 11.16
C LYS A 44 -0.70 3.45 9.76
N ALA A 45 0.47 2.90 9.42
CA ALA A 45 0.72 2.29 8.13
C ALA A 45 -0.19 1.10 7.86
N VAL A 46 -0.42 0.23 8.84
CA VAL A 46 -1.39 -0.88 8.73
C VAL A 46 -2.80 -0.36 8.44
N HIS A 47 -3.20 0.74 9.05
CA HIS A 47 -4.51 1.35 8.77
C HIS A 47 -4.61 1.89 7.34
N GLU A 48 -3.63 2.68 6.90
CA GLU A 48 -3.61 3.26 5.55
C GLU A 48 -3.56 2.17 4.48
N LEU A 49 -2.74 1.13 4.66
CA LEU A 49 -2.64 0.01 3.71
C LEU A 49 -3.95 -0.78 3.58
N LYS A 50 -4.70 -0.95 4.67
CA LYS A 50 -6.03 -1.59 4.62
C LYS A 50 -7.01 -0.78 3.77
N ILE A 51 -7.01 0.54 3.92
CA ILE A 51 -7.88 1.43 3.14
C ILE A 51 -7.48 1.38 1.67
N HIS A 52 -6.19 1.54 1.40
CA HIS A 52 -5.63 1.54 0.05
C HIS A 52 -5.95 0.24 -0.70
N ALA A 53 -5.67 -0.92 -0.09
CA ALA A 53 -5.95 -2.21 -0.70
C ALA A 53 -7.44 -2.42 -1.01
N VAL A 54 -8.36 -1.92 -0.17
CA VAL A 54 -9.80 -1.98 -0.46
C VAL A 54 -10.17 -1.12 -1.66
N ILE A 55 -9.62 0.10 -1.76
CA ILE A 55 -9.86 0.98 -2.91
C ILE A 55 -9.37 0.31 -4.20
N GLU A 56 -8.20 -0.30 -4.17
CA GLU A 56 -7.63 -0.98 -5.32
C GLU A 56 -8.43 -2.22 -5.70
N GLU A 57 -8.62 -3.16 -4.78
CA GLU A 57 -9.24 -4.45 -5.05
C GLU A 57 -10.73 -4.35 -5.41
N GLU A 58 -11.48 -3.47 -4.75
CA GLU A 58 -12.93 -3.39 -4.91
C GLU A 58 -13.38 -2.37 -5.96
N ILE A 59 -12.54 -1.37 -6.27
CA ILE A 59 -12.94 -0.25 -7.13
C ILE A 59 -12.02 -0.12 -8.34
N PHE A 60 -10.71 0.03 -8.12
CA PHE A 60 -9.79 0.37 -9.19
C PHE A 60 -9.48 -0.81 -10.11
N TYR A 61 -9.01 -1.93 -9.56
CA TYR A 61 -8.65 -3.14 -10.30
C TYR A 61 -9.80 -3.68 -11.16
N PRO A 62 -11.07 -3.76 -10.69
CA PRO A 62 -12.18 -4.16 -11.53
C PRO A 62 -12.37 -3.29 -12.78
N ALA A 63 -12.09 -1.98 -12.67
CA ALA A 63 -12.24 -1.03 -13.78
C ALA A 63 -11.10 -1.15 -14.81
N VAL A 64 -9.87 -1.42 -14.36
CA VAL A 64 -8.67 -1.35 -15.21
C VAL A 64 -8.15 -2.71 -15.70
N ARG A 65 -8.52 -3.81 -15.05
CA ARG A 65 -7.96 -5.16 -15.30
C ARG A 65 -8.03 -5.62 -16.75
N LYS A 66 -9.07 -5.24 -17.50
CA LYS A 66 -9.21 -5.57 -18.94
C LYS A 66 -8.20 -4.86 -19.84
N HIS A 67 -7.62 -3.75 -19.37
CA HIS A 67 -6.75 -2.87 -20.15
C HIS A 67 -5.26 -3.02 -19.79
N VAL A 68 -4.96 -3.42 -18.55
CA VAL A 68 -3.59 -3.47 -18.00
C VAL A 68 -2.81 -4.72 -18.41
N GLY A 69 -3.53 -5.82 -18.69
CA GLY A 69 -2.96 -7.11 -19.09
C GLY A 69 -2.91 -8.13 -17.94
N SER A 70 -3.10 -9.41 -18.26
CA SER A 70 -3.31 -10.45 -17.24
C SER A 70 -2.11 -10.71 -16.35
N LYS A 71 -0.88 -10.59 -16.87
CA LYS A 71 0.35 -10.86 -16.11
C LYS A 71 0.53 -9.85 -14.96
N VAL A 72 0.49 -8.55 -15.27
CA VAL A 72 0.63 -7.47 -14.27
C VAL A 72 -0.45 -7.58 -13.20
N MET A 73 -1.67 -7.91 -13.59
CA MET A 73 -2.78 -8.07 -12.64
C MET A 73 -2.63 -9.31 -11.75
N GLN A 74 -2.07 -10.41 -12.27
CA GLN A 74 -1.78 -11.62 -11.48
C GLN A 74 -0.66 -11.36 -10.47
N GLU A 75 0.39 -10.63 -10.87
CA GLU A 75 1.47 -10.23 -9.96
C GLU A 75 0.92 -9.32 -8.84
N ALA A 76 0.12 -8.30 -9.18
CA ALA A 76 -0.54 -7.44 -8.20
C ALA A 76 -1.45 -8.22 -7.22
N ASP A 77 -2.21 -9.22 -7.71
CA ASP A 77 -3.08 -10.06 -6.86
C ASP A 77 -2.28 -10.83 -5.80
N GLU A 78 -1.13 -11.41 -6.18
CA GLU A 78 -0.28 -12.17 -5.28
C GLU A 78 0.49 -11.26 -4.30
N GLU A 79 0.96 -10.10 -4.75
CA GLU A 79 1.59 -9.10 -3.88
C GLU A 79 0.61 -8.56 -2.83
N HIS A 80 -0.63 -8.29 -3.22
CA HIS A 80 -1.71 -7.93 -2.28
C HIS A 80 -2.03 -9.05 -1.29
N HIS A 81 -1.99 -10.31 -1.74
CA HIS A 81 -2.15 -11.44 -0.83
C HIS A 81 -1.05 -11.46 0.23
N VAL A 82 0.21 -11.32 -0.17
CA VAL A 82 1.36 -11.26 0.75
C VAL A 82 1.22 -10.08 1.73
N ALA A 83 0.89 -8.89 1.23
CA ALA A 83 0.70 -7.70 2.07
C ALA A 83 -0.42 -7.91 3.10
N ARG A 84 -1.56 -8.48 2.70
CA ARG A 84 -2.69 -8.78 3.61
C ARG A 84 -2.31 -9.77 4.72
N VAL A 85 -1.54 -10.80 4.40
CA VAL A 85 -1.06 -11.76 5.41
C VAL A 85 -0.20 -11.04 6.45
N LEU A 86 0.78 -10.24 6.01
CA LEU A 86 1.66 -9.51 6.92
C LEU A 86 0.90 -8.47 7.75
N ILE A 87 -0.05 -7.76 7.13
CA ILE A 87 -0.96 -6.82 7.80
C ILE A 87 -1.77 -7.52 8.89
N ALA A 88 -2.38 -8.67 8.60
CA ALA A 88 -3.18 -9.41 9.57
C ALA A 88 -2.34 -9.88 10.77
N GLU A 89 -1.11 -10.33 10.52
CA GLU A 89 -0.19 -10.72 11.59
C GLU A 89 0.31 -9.54 12.43
N LEU A 90 0.49 -8.36 11.83
CA LEU A 90 0.80 -7.12 12.56
C LEU A 90 -0.42 -6.62 13.35
N ASP A 91 -1.64 -6.80 12.85
CA ASP A 91 -2.86 -6.37 13.53
C ASP A 91 -3.18 -7.22 14.77
N ALA A 92 -2.87 -8.52 14.71
CA ALA A 92 -3.12 -9.47 15.79
C ALA A 92 -2.28 -9.22 17.07
N GLY A 93 -1.31 -8.30 17.04
CA GLY A 93 -0.57 -7.85 18.23
C GLY A 93 0.27 -8.91 18.97
N GLY A 94 0.48 -10.09 18.38
CA GLY A 94 0.98 -11.29 19.07
C GLY A 94 2.49 -11.51 19.07
N SER A 95 3.30 -10.67 18.42
CA SER A 95 4.75 -10.87 18.32
C SER A 95 5.52 -10.02 19.33
N LYS A 96 6.52 -10.61 20.01
CA LYS A 96 7.57 -9.85 20.72
C LYS A 96 8.14 -8.77 19.78
N ASN A 97 8.48 -7.59 20.32
CA ASN A 97 8.87 -6.39 19.57
C ASN A 97 9.83 -6.65 18.39
N ASP A 98 10.87 -7.48 18.59
CA ASP A 98 11.90 -7.72 17.55
C ASP A 98 11.35 -8.38 16.28
N HIS A 99 10.38 -9.31 16.39
CA HIS A 99 9.75 -9.92 15.22
C HIS A 99 8.73 -9.00 14.56
N ARG A 100 8.19 -8.04 15.31
CA ARG A 100 7.23 -7.05 14.79
C ARG A 100 7.91 -6.06 13.86
N ASP A 101 9.03 -5.51 14.30
CA ASP A 101 9.85 -4.58 13.51
C ASP A 101 10.34 -5.26 12.22
N ALA A 102 10.88 -6.48 12.32
CA ALA A 102 11.34 -7.24 11.18
C ALA A 102 10.21 -7.50 10.17
N LYS A 103 9.02 -7.86 10.66
CA LYS A 103 7.84 -8.09 9.82
C LYS A 103 7.39 -6.83 9.11
N PHE A 104 7.39 -5.69 9.81
CA PHE A 104 7.06 -4.41 9.20
C PHE A 104 8.05 -4.01 8.11
N LYS A 105 9.35 -4.31 8.27
CA LYS A 105 10.34 -4.11 7.21
C LYS A 105 10.06 -4.96 5.97
N VAL A 106 9.72 -6.24 6.14
CA VAL A 106 9.35 -7.11 5.01
C VAL A 106 8.10 -6.60 4.30
N LEU A 107 7.09 -6.14 5.06
CA LEU A 107 5.91 -5.50 4.49
C LEU A 107 6.29 -4.25 3.69
N ALA A 108 7.15 -3.38 4.24
CA ALA A 108 7.60 -2.16 3.56
C ALA A 108 8.32 -2.47 2.24
N GLU A 109 9.22 -3.46 2.21
CA GLU A 109 9.92 -3.87 1.00
C GLU A 109 8.94 -4.40 -0.07
N SER A 110 8.01 -5.27 0.33
CA SER A 110 6.99 -5.82 -0.57
C SER A 110 6.08 -4.73 -1.15
N VAL A 111 5.60 -3.81 -0.31
CA VAL A 111 4.69 -2.73 -0.73
C VAL A 111 5.41 -1.70 -1.61
N ARG A 112 6.67 -1.34 -1.31
CA ARG A 112 7.44 -0.44 -2.17
C ARG A 112 7.70 -1.05 -3.55
N HIS A 113 7.93 -2.36 -3.62
CA HIS A 113 8.05 -3.06 -4.89
C HIS A 113 6.74 -3.00 -5.69
N HIS A 114 5.63 -3.39 -5.05
CA HIS A 114 4.29 -3.32 -5.62
C HIS A 114 3.96 -1.93 -6.18
N ILE A 115 4.10 -0.87 -5.35
CA ILE A 115 3.87 0.53 -5.75
C ILE A 115 4.69 0.89 -6.99
N LYS A 116 5.95 0.45 -7.06
CA LYS A 116 6.82 0.74 -8.20
C LYS A 116 6.30 0.07 -9.47
N GLU A 117 5.85 -1.18 -9.40
CA GLU A 117 5.28 -1.88 -10.55
C GLU A 117 3.95 -1.24 -10.96
N GLU A 118 3.08 -0.94 -10.00
CA GLU A 118 1.79 -0.34 -10.27
C GLU A 118 1.96 1.03 -10.97
N GLU A 119 2.81 1.91 -10.43
CA GLU A 119 3.01 3.25 -10.98
C GLU A 119 3.70 3.26 -12.37
N ASN A 120 4.56 2.28 -12.66
CA ASN A 120 5.32 2.24 -13.92
C ASN A 120 4.68 1.38 -15.01
N GLU A 121 3.87 0.38 -14.64
CA GLU A 121 3.33 -0.61 -15.59
C GLU A 121 1.81 -0.62 -15.68
N MET A 122 1.11 -0.42 -14.55
CA MET A 122 -0.35 -0.48 -14.49
C MET A 122 -0.98 0.89 -14.71
N LEU A 123 -0.66 1.89 -13.88
CA LEU A 123 -1.27 3.23 -13.94
C LEU A 123 -1.11 3.92 -15.31
N PRO A 124 0.00 3.75 -16.06
CA PRO A 124 0.09 4.32 -17.41
C PRO A 124 -0.89 3.71 -18.42
N LYS A 125 -1.28 2.44 -18.23
CA LYS A 125 -2.25 1.72 -19.07
C LYS A 125 -3.70 1.90 -18.60
N ALA A 126 -3.90 2.47 -17.41
CA ALA A 126 -5.20 2.72 -16.80
C ALA A 126 -5.82 4.09 -17.15
N LYS A 127 -5.13 4.89 -17.96
CA LYS A 127 -5.56 6.24 -18.38
C LYS A 127 -6.52 6.23 -19.56
#